data_AF-A0A2D7Z7W7-F1
#
_entry.id   AF-A0A2D7Z7W7-F1
#
_cell.length_a   1.000
_cell.length_b   1.000
_cell.length_c   1.000
_cell.angle_alpha   90.00
_cell.angle_beta   90.00
_cell.angle_gamma   90.00
#
_symmetry.space_group_name_H-M   'P 1'
#
loop_
_entity.id
_entity.type
_entity.pdbx_description
1 polymer ?
#
loop_
_entity_poly.entity_id
_entity_poly.type
_entity_poly.pdbx_seq_one_letter_code
_entity_poly.pdbx_strand_id
1 'polypeptide(L)'
;SDVDLAVLALSIELDLPLVSDDFALQNVASSLGGEPISVRTSGIGTIWRWEHRCQGCRKTWSEESPGEVCPICGSAILTKRQR
;
A
#
# COMPACT_ATOMS: atom_id res chain seq x y z
N SER A 1 -5.66 8.93 -11.96
CA SER A 1 -5.68 10.16 -12.76
C SER A 1 -4.77 9.96 -13.95
N ASP A 2 -5.13 10.46 -15.13
CA ASP A 2 -4.29 10.35 -16.33
C ASP A 2 -2.99 11.16 -16.18
N VAL A 3 -3.04 12.27 -15.44
CA VAL A 3 -1.88 13.12 -15.16
C VAL A 3 -0.87 12.38 -14.28
N ASP A 4 -1.33 11.69 -13.23
CA ASP A 4 -0.46 10.94 -12.33
C ASP A 4 0.31 9.84 -13.08
N LEU A 5 -0.38 9.15 -14.00
CA LEU A 5 0.21 8.12 -14.85
C LEU A 5 1.26 8.71 -15.79
N ALA A 6 0.98 9.84 -16.44
CA ALA A 6 1.92 10.49 -17.35
C ALA A 6 3.19 10.97 -16.62
N VAL A 7 3.04 11.59 -15.44
CA VAL A 7 4.17 12.09 -14.65
C VAL A 7 5.02 10.94 -14.12
N LEU A 8 4.39 9.87 -13.61
CA LEU A 8 5.10 8.67 -13.16
C LEU A 8 5.83 7.96 -14.31
N ALA A 9 5.17 7.82 -15.47
CA ALA A 9 5.78 7.22 -16.65
C ALA A 9 7.02 8.01 -17.08
N LEU A 10 6.92 9.33 -17.11
CA LEU A 10 8.03 10.22 -17.46
C LEU A 10 9.19 10.11 -16.46
N SER A 11 8.91 10.03 -15.16
CA SER A 11 9.98 9.85 -14.15
C SER A 11 10.71 8.52 -14.32
N ILE A 12 9.98 7.45 -14.67
CA ILE A 12 10.57 6.13 -14.92
C ILE A 12 11.39 6.14 -16.22
N GLU A 13 10.84 6.69 -17.30
CA GLU A 13 11.51 6.74 -18.61
C GLU A 13 12.83 7.52 -18.54
N LEU A 14 12.87 8.58 -17.75
CA LEU A 14 14.05 9.43 -17.59
C LEU A 14 14.99 8.97 -16.46
N ASP A 15 14.63 7.93 -15.71
CA ASP A 15 15.35 7.49 -14.50
C ASP A 15 15.59 8.65 -13.51
N LEU A 16 14.54 9.45 -13.28
CA LEU A 16 14.58 10.60 -12.39
C LEU A 16 13.64 10.42 -11.19
N PRO A 17 13.99 11.00 -10.03
CA PRO A 17 13.12 10.95 -8.87
C PRO A 17 11.81 11.69 -9.12
N LEU A 18 10.69 11.05 -8.78
CA LEU A 18 9.37 11.67 -8.80
C LEU A 18 9.27 12.71 -7.66
N VAL A 19 8.97 13.96 -7.99
CA VAL A 19 8.70 15.00 -7.00
C VAL A 19 7.20 15.23 -6.87
N SER A 20 6.62 14.90 -5.73
CA SER A 20 5.18 15.08 -5.45
C SER A 20 4.94 15.09 -3.94
N ASP A 21 3.86 15.69 -3.45
CA ASP A 21 3.39 15.52 -2.05
C ASP A 21 2.21 14.52 -1.96
N ASP A 22 1.83 13.88 -3.08
CA ASP A 22 0.79 12.87 -3.10
C ASP A 22 1.31 11.49 -2.66
N PHE A 23 0.87 11.02 -1.50
CA PHE A 23 1.31 9.73 -0.94
C PHE A 23 0.92 8.52 -1.79
N ALA A 24 -0.22 8.54 -2.50
CA ALA A 24 -0.62 7.42 -3.34
C ALA A 24 0.35 7.29 -4.52
N LEU A 25 0.71 8.41 -5.15
CA LEU A 25 1.65 8.42 -6.25
C LEU A 25 3.09 8.06 -5.80
N GLN A 26 3.53 8.59 -4.66
CA GLN A 26 4.81 8.22 -4.08
C GLN A 26 4.88 6.72 -3.74
N ASN A 27 3.80 6.13 -3.22
CA ASN A 27 3.78 4.70 -2.86
C ASN A 27 3.99 3.84 -4.11
N VAL A 28 3.35 4.21 -5.23
CA VAL A 28 3.54 3.50 -6.50
C VAL A 28 4.98 3.65 -6.98
N ALA A 29 5.52 4.88 -7.01
CA ALA A 29 6.90 5.13 -7.41
C ALA A 29 7.91 4.33 -6.56
N SER A 30 7.73 4.30 -5.24
CA SER A 30 8.56 3.49 -4.33
C SER A 30 8.41 1.99 -4.54
N SER A 31 7.19 1.49 -4.82
CA SER A 31 6.97 0.07 -5.10
C SER A 31 7.64 -0.41 -6.38
N LEU A 32 7.89 0.51 -7.32
CA LEU A 32 8.61 0.27 -8.57
C LEU A 32 10.14 0.44 -8.41
N GLY A 33 10.63 0.69 -7.20
CA GLY A 33 12.06 0.85 -6.91
C GLY A 33 12.59 2.28 -7.03
N GLY A 34 11.72 3.27 -7.25
CA GLY A 34 12.10 4.68 -7.28
C GLY A 34 12.22 5.31 -5.88
N GLU A 35 12.93 6.42 -5.80
CA GLU A 35 13.09 7.21 -4.57
C GLU A 35 12.35 8.57 -4.73
N PRO A 36 11.02 8.62 -4.48
CA PRO A 36 10.27 9.86 -4.65
C PRO A 36 10.62 10.90 -3.58
N ILE A 37 10.54 12.17 -3.96
CA ILE A 37 10.89 13.32 -3.12
C ILE A 37 9.62 14.11 -2.78
N SER A 38 9.40 14.34 -1.48
CA SER A 38 8.37 15.27 -1.00
C SER A 38 8.86 16.71 -0.98
N VAL A 39 7.92 17.65 -1.15
CA VAL A 39 8.22 19.09 -1.13
C VAL A 39 7.86 19.72 0.21
N ARG A 40 6.64 19.50 0.70
CA ARG A 40 6.14 20.08 1.96
C ARG A 40 5.97 19.04 3.06
N THR A 41 5.79 17.79 2.69
CA THR A 41 5.61 16.67 3.61
C THR A 41 6.96 16.01 3.95
N SER A 42 7.00 15.18 4.99
CA SER A 42 8.21 14.43 5.36
C SER A 42 8.51 13.25 4.43
N GLY A 43 7.75 13.07 3.34
CA GLY A 43 7.81 11.85 2.52
C GLY A 43 7.17 10.65 3.18
N ILE A 44 7.16 9.53 2.45
CA ILE A 44 6.76 8.22 2.99
C ILE A 44 7.74 7.81 4.08
N GLY A 45 7.31 7.91 5.33
CA GLY A 45 8.08 7.39 6.48
C GLY A 45 7.74 5.95 6.85
N THR A 46 6.62 5.39 6.38
CA THR A 46 6.16 4.04 6.75
C THR A 46 5.23 3.47 5.70
N ILE A 47 5.49 2.24 5.26
CA ILE A 47 4.60 1.47 4.38
C ILE A 47 3.67 0.63 5.25
N TRP A 48 2.36 0.81 5.07
CA TRP A 48 1.35 0.09 5.84
C TRP A 48 0.96 -1.17 5.09
N ARG A 49 1.21 -2.33 5.70
CA ARG A 49 0.68 -3.60 5.20
C ARG A 49 -0.62 -3.92 5.92
N TRP A 50 -1.63 -4.33 5.18
CA TRP A 50 -2.91 -4.76 5.72
C TRP A 50 -2.97 -6.29 5.74
N GLU A 51 -3.72 -6.84 6.69
CA GLU A 51 -4.04 -8.26 6.74
C GLU A 51 -5.47 -8.47 7.23
N HIS A 52 -6.10 -9.53 6.74
CA HIS A 52 -7.35 -10.04 7.26
C HIS A 52 -7.05 -10.90 8.48
N ARG A 53 -7.75 -10.68 9.60
CA ARG A 53 -7.58 -11.45 10.84
C ARG A 53 -8.92 -11.89 11.39
N CYS A 54 -9.01 -13.18 11.68
CA CYS A 54 -10.14 -13.75 12.40
C CYS A 54 -10.18 -13.24 13.85
N GLN A 55 -11.36 -12.84 14.32
CA GLN A 55 -11.56 -12.41 15.72
C GLN A 55 -11.50 -13.55 16.74
N GLY A 56 -11.83 -14.79 16.33
CA GLY A 56 -11.83 -15.96 17.21
C GLY A 56 -10.47 -16.64 17.27
N CYS A 57 -10.11 -17.39 16.23
CA CYS A 57 -8.87 -18.19 16.21
C CYS A 57 -7.60 -17.38 15.95
N ARG A 58 -7.71 -16.07 15.65
CA ARG A 58 -6.60 -15.14 15.36
C ARG A 58 -5.76 -15.46 14.13
N LYS A 59 -6.16 -16.42 13.29
CA LYS A 59 -5.54 -16.68 11.98
C LYS A 59 -5.53 -15.40 11.14
N THR A 60 -4.44 -15.20 10.39
CA THR A 60 -4.24 -14.05 9.51
C THR A 60 -4.05 -14.48 8.05
N TRP A 61 -4.44 -13.61 7.14
CA TRP A 61 -4.28 -13.72 5.69
C TRP A 61 -3.82 -12.37 5.14
N SER A 62 -2.65 -12.32 4.50
CA SER A 62 -1.98 -11.08 4.07
C SER A 62 -2.30 -10.64 2.64
N GLU A 63 -2.86 -11.54 1.82
CA GLU A 63 -3.09 -11.30 0.40
C GLU A 63 -4.59 -11.37 0.09
N GLU A 64 -5.13 -12.59 0.00
CA GLU A 64 -6.55 -12.81 -0.27
C GLU A 64 -7.36 -12.90 1.03
N SER A 65 -8.51 -12.21 1.04
CA SER A 65 -9.52 -12.39 2.08
C SER A 65 -10.14 -13.78 1.94
N PRO A 66 -10.20 -14.60 3.00
CA PRO A 66 -10.94 -15.86 2.96
C PRO A 66 -12.47 -15.65 3.08
N GLY A 67 -12.95 -14.40 2.99
CA GLY A 67 -14.34 -14.00 3.17
C GLY A 67 -14.61 -13.24 4.47
N GLU A 68 -15.88 -12.95 4.76
CA GLU A 68 -16.30 -12.27 6.00
C GLU A 68 -16.28 -13.21 7.22
N VAL A 69 -16.38 -14.51 6.98
CA VAL A 69 -16.50 -15.57 7.99
C VAL A 69 -15.28 -16.48 7.94
N CYS A 70 -14.67 -16.72 9.10
CA CYS A 70 -13.48 -17.56 9.20
C CYS A 70 -13.78 -19.02 8.83
N PRO A 71 -13.07 -19.61 7.85
CA PRO A 71 -13.29 -21.01 7.46
C PRO A 71 -12.83 -22.02 8.52
N ILE A 72 -12.08 -21.57 9.54
CA ILE A 72 -11.53 -22.42 10.60
C ILE A 72 -12.46 -22.48 11.82
N CYS A 73 -13.06 -21.36 12.21
CA CYS A 73 -13.82 -21.26 13.46
C CYS A 73 -15.14 -20.51 13.36
N GLY A 74 -15.57 -20.08 12.17
CA GLY A 74 -16.85 -19.41 11.93
C GLY A 74 -16.96 -17.98 12.49
N SER A 75 -15.93 -17.45 13.15
CA SER A 75 -15.95 -16.07 13.67
C SER A 75 -15.72 -15.05 12.55
N ALA A 76 -16.18 -13.81 12.77
CA ALA A 76 -15.98 -12.71 11.83
C ALA A 76 -14.49 -12.40 11.59
N ILE A 77 -14.19 -11.88 10.40
CA ILE A 77 -12.87 -11.44 9.97
C ILE A 77 -12.83 -9.91 9.88
N LEU A 78 -11.71 -9.34 10.35
CA LEU A 78 -11.43 -7.90 10.28
C LEU A 78 -10.26 -7.65 9.34
N THR A 79 -10.30 -6.54 8.61
CA THR A 79 -9.08 -5.98 8.02
C THR A 79 -8.38 -5.14 9.09
N LYS A 80 -7.12 -5.45 9.37
CA LYS A 80 -6.29 -4.69 10.31
C LYS A 80 -4.91 -4.43 9.71
N ARG A 81 -4.21 -3.44 10.26
CA ARG A 81 -2.79 -3.24 9.96
C ARG A 81 -1.97 -4.43 10.49
N GLN A 82 -1.05 -4.93 9.67
CA GLN A 82 0.01 -5.84 10.12
C GLN A 82 0.84 -5.14 11.19
N ARG A 83 1.23 -5.90 12.22
CA ARG A 83 2.10 -5.37 13.28
C ARG A 83 3.55 -5.54 12.88
#